data_AF-A0A923IU82-F1
#
_entry.id   AF-A0A923IU82-F1
#
_cell.length_a   1.000
_cell.length_b   1.000
_cell.length_c   1.000
_cell.angle_alpha   90.00
_cell.angle_beta   90.00
_cell.angle_gamma   90.00
#
_symmetry.space_group_name_H-M   'P 1'
#
loop_
_entity.id
_entity.type
_entity.pdbx_description
1 polymer ?
#
loop_
_entity_poly.entity_id
_entity_poly.type
_entity_poly.pdbx_seq_one_letter_code
_entity_poly.pdbx_strand_id
1 'polypeptide(L)'
;MDTRIMYIECKEDLTDEARIGRVKFSKTGKSVHYNGRTFQTLNGRGFKANYFDIETGNEYWISGCKKDGNDRLYGERLPIYIDEDVREEYWTTIRNLQKNIDIMVINGKK
;
A
#
# COMPACT_ATOMS: atom_id res chain seq x y z
N MET A 1 4.67 -13.11 13.97
CA MET A 1 4.86 -11.75 13.44
C MET A 1 4.04 -11.73 12.18
N ASP A 2 2.94 -10.99 12.19
CA ASP A 2 1.89 -11.19 11.21
C ASP A 2 2.18 -10.32 9.99
N THR A 3 2.14 -10.96 8.82
CA THR A 3 2.24 -10.28 7.54
C THR A 3 0.86 -10.04 6.96
N ARG A 4 0.68 -8.92 6.25
CA ARG A 4 -0.58 -8.61 5.53
C ARG A 4 -0.27 -7.95 4.20
N ILE A 5 -1.12 -8.17 3.21
CA ILE A 5 -1.11 -7.38 1.98
C ILE A 5 -1.79 -6.05 2.29
N MET A 6 -1.07 -4.96 2.02
CA MET A 6 -1.53 -3.61 2.31
C MET A 6 -1.36 -2.72 1.08
N TYR A 7 -2.19 -1.69 1.02
CA TYR A 7 -2.02 -0.55 0.14
C TYR A 7 -1.07 0.45 0.81
N ILE A 8 -0.09 0.94 0.04
CA ILE A 8 1.01 1.80 0.50
C ILE A 8 1.15 2.93 -0.51
N GLU A 9 0.93 4.17 -0.09
CA GLU A 9 0.99 5.35 -0.96
C GLU A 9 1.90 6.40 -0.36
N CYS A 10 2.88 6.86 -1.13
CA CYS A 10 3.73 8.00 -0.78
C CYS A 10 2.93 9.30 -0.95
N LYS A 11 3.02 10.22 0.01
CA LYS A 11 2.30 11.51 -0.02
C LYS A 11 3.19 12.71 -0.36
N GLU A 12 4.41 12.46 -0.78
CA GLU A 12 5.34 13.50 -1.21
C GLU A 12 5.04 14.02 -2.63
N ASP A 13 5.25 15.32 -2.80
CA ASP A 13 4.48 16.26 -3.64
C ASP A 13 4.41 16.04 -5.17
N LEU A 14 4.93 14.94 -5.76
CA LEU A 14 4.94 14.82 -7.24
C LEU A 14 4.73 13.43 -7.83
N THR A 15 4.86 12.35 -7.07
CA THR A 15 4.76 11.00 -7.66
C THR A 15 3.47 10.27 -7.30
N ASP A 16 2.90 10.53 -6.12
CA ASP A 16 1.71 9.85 -5.56
C ASP A 16 1.72 8.33 -5.87
N GLU A 17 2.94 7.76 -5.84
CA GLU A 17 3.19 6.38 -6.21
C GLU A 17 2.57 5.48 -5.15
N ALA A 18 1.74 4.56 -5.62
CA ALA A 18 1.06 3.60 -4.77
C ALA A 18 1.45 2.17 -5.11
N ARG A 19 1.52 1.35 -4.08
CA ARG A 19 1.86 -0.07 -4.16
C ARG A 19 0.89 -0.93 -3.37
N ILE A 20 0.65 -2.12 -3.88
CA ILE A 20 0.08 -3.24 -3.13
C ILE A 20 1.24 -4.17 -2.78
N GLY A 21 1.55 -4.29 -1.49
CA GLY A 21 2.73 -5.02 -1.05
C GLY A 21 2.52 -5.76 0.26
N ARG A 22 3.38 -6.76 0.50
CA ARG A 22 3.36 -7.53 1.74
C ARG A 22 4.13 -6.80 2.82
N VAL A 23 3.43 -6.43 3.88
CA VAL A 23 4.03 -5.76 5.02
C VAL A 23 4.12 -6.68 6.22
N LYS A 24 5.05 -6.38 7.11
CA LYS A 24 5.20 -7.05 8.40
C LYS A 24 4.96 -6.05 9.52
N PHE A 25 4.02 -6.34 10.41
CA PHE A 25 3.80 -5.51 11.59
C PHE A 25 4.80 -5.82 12.69
N SER A 26 5.25 -4.76 13.38
CA SER A 26 5.91 -4.86 14.68
C SER A 26 4.98 -5.51 15.72
N LYS A 27 5.55 -6.05 16.80
CA LYS A 27 4.76 -6.70 17.87
C LYS A 27 3.68 -5.79 18.48
N THR A 28 3.94 -4.49 18.53
CA THR A 28 3.01 -3.48 19.08
C THR A 28 2.06 -2.89 18.05
N GLY A 29 2.21 -3.25 16.76
CA GLY A 29 1.45 -2.66 15.65
C GLY A 29 1.77 -1.20 15.34
N LYS A 30 2.75 -0.58 16.03
CA LYS A 30 3.10 0.84 15.86
C LYS A 30 4.00 1.12 14.65
N SER A 31 4.65 0.07 14.15
CA SER A 31 5.51 0.14 12.96
C SER A 31 5.21 -0.97 11.99
N VAL A 32 5.43 -0.67 10.71
CA VAL A 32 5.25 -1.52 9.55
C VAL A 32 6.59 -1.62 8.81
N HIS A 33 7.00 -2.83 8.43
CA HIS A 33 8.21 -3.06 7.64
C HIS A 33 7.82 -3.53 6.24
N TYR A 34 8.39 -2.89 5.22
CA TYR A 34 8.11 -3.17 3.82
C TYR A 34 9.29 -2.77 2.95
N ASN A 35 9.70 -3.67 2.04
CA ASN A 35 10.78 -3.44 1.08
C ASN A 35 12.07 -2.85 1.69
N GLY A 36 12.54 -3.43 2.80
CA GLY A 36 13.72 -2.97 3.53
C GLY A 36 13.53 -1.69 4.36
N ARG A 37 12.40 -1.01 4.23
CA ARG A 37 12.07 0.22 4.96
C ARG A 37 11.22 -0.04 6.18
N THR A 38 11.26 0.90 7.12
CA THR A 38 10.43 0.90 8.32
C THR A 38 9.59 2.16 8.38
N PHE A 39 8.29 1.98 8.54
CA PHE A 39 7.31 3.04 8.64
C PHE A 39 6.76 3.08 10.05
N GLN A 40 6.71 4.25 10.67
CA GLN A 40 6.17 4.44 12.01
C GLN A 40 4.87 5.23 11.95
N THR A 41 3.89 4.83 12.76
CA THR A 41 2.59 5.52 12.78
C THR A 41 2.72 6.97 13.24
N LEU A 42 1.98 7.86 12.58
CA LEU A 42 1.79 9.25 13.01
C LEU A 42 0.86 9.38 14.23
N ASN A 43 0.32 8.27 14.76
CA ASN A 43 -0.59 8.23 15.90
C ASN A 43 -1.79 9.20 15.75
N GLY A 44 -2.35 9.28 14.54
CA GLY A 44 -3.51 10.14 14.25
C GLY A 44 -3.18 11.64 14.13
N ARG A 45 -1.91 12.03 14.09
CA ARG A 45 -1.50 13.43 13.90
C ARG A 45 -1.39 13.87 12.44
N GLY A 46 -1.39 12.92 11.51
CA GLY A 46 -1.35 13.20 10.07
C GLY A 46 -2.73 13.58 9.52
N PHE A 47 -2.76 14.49 8.54
CA PHE A 47 -4.00 14.93 7.88
C PHE A 47 -4.33 14.05 6.65
N LYS A 48 -3.35 13.82 5.78
CA LYS A 48 -3.47 12.98 4.56
C LYS A 48 -2.54 11.76 4.57
N ALA A 49 -1.93 11.49 5.73
CA ALA A 49 -0.99 10.40 5.96
C ALA A 49 -1.25 9.79 7.34
N ASN A 50 -0.83 8.54 7.53
CA ASN A 50 -0.94 7.84 8.81
C ASN A 50 0.38 7.18 9.26
N TYR A 51 1.39 7.14 8.38
CA TYR A 51 2.75 6.70 8.69
C TYR A 51 3.77 7.69 8.12
N PHE A 52 5.00 7.60 8.62
CA PHE A 52 6.18 8.21 8.00
C PHE A 52 7.31 7.17 7.91
N ASP A 53 8.16 7.28 6.89
CA ASP A 53 9.38 6.49 6.77
C ASP A 53 10.43 7.03 7.76
N ILE A 54 10.98 6.16 8.61
CA ILE A 54 11.91 6.57 9.68
C ILE A 54 13.23 7.12 9.13
N GLU A 55 13.62 6.73 7.91
CA GLU A 55 14.90 7.12 7.32
C GLU A 55 14.80 8.48 6.60
N THR A 56 13.70 8.69 5.88
CA THR A 56 13.52 9.86 5.01
C THR A 56 12.65 10.95 5.64
N GLY A 57 11.77 10.59 6.59
CA GLY A 57 10.74 11.47 7.12
C GLY A 57 9.52 11.62 6.22
N ASN A 58 9.55 11.04 5.01
CA ASN A 58 8.48 11.13 4.03
C ASN A 58 7.17 10.54 4.59
N GLU A 59 6.06 11.20 4.29
CA GLU A 59 4.75 10.78 4.76
C GLU A 59 4.09 9.74 3.84
N TYR A 60 3.38 8.79 4.45
CA TYR A 60 2.73 7.68 3.76
C TYR A 60 1.30 7.47 4.25
N TRP A 61 0.46 7.03 3.32
CA TRP A 61 -0.82 6.40 3.62
C TRP A 61 -0.71 4.88 3.47
N ILE A 62 -0.87 4.15 4.57
CA ILE A 62 -0.83 2.69 4.60
C ILE A 62 -2.15 2.15 5.17
N SER A 63 -2.88 1.36 4.39
CA SER A 63 -4.17 0.80 4.78
C SER A 63 -4.40 -0.60 4.23
N GLY A 64 -5.37 -1.32 4.78
CA GLY A 64 -5.79 -2.59 4.22
C GLY A 64 -6.36 -2.41 2.82
N CYS A 65 -6.12 -3.40 1.95
CA CYS A 65 -6.67 -3.40 0.60
C CYS A 65 -8.19 -3.63 0.62
N LYS A 66 -8.93 -2.85 -0.16
CA LYS A 66 -10.38 -2.95 -0.31
C LYS A 66 -10.75 -3.93 -1.42
N LYS A 67 -11.84 -4.67 -1.22
CA LYS A 67 -12.37 -5.63 -2.22
C LYS A 67 -12.79 -4.94 -3.53
N ASP A 68 -13.31 -3.72 -3.43
CA ASP A 68 -13.74 -2.91 -4.57
C ASP A 68 -12.57 -2.24 -5.30
N GLY A 69 -11.38 -2.17 -4.69
CA GLY A 69 -10.20 -1.52 -5.25
C GLY A 69 -10.15 -0.01 -5.14
N ASN A 70 -11.08 0.60 -4.40
CA ASN A 70 -11.08 2.05 -4.16
C ASN A 70 -10.11 2.40 -3.02
N ASP A 71 -8.88 1.91 -3.12
CA ASP A 71 -7.87 2.00 -2.05
C ASP A 71 -7.37 3.44 -1.83
N ARG A 72 -7.32 4.24 -2.90
CA ARG A 72 -6.89 5.64 -2.83
C ARG A 72 -7.85 6.48 -1.99
N LEU A 73 -7.30 7.44 -1.25
CA LEU A 73 -8.08 8.45 -0.52
C LEU A 73 -8.73 9.48 -1.48
N TYR A 74 -8.01 9.86 -2.55
CA TYR A 74 -8.50 10.76 -3.59
C TYR A 74 -8.54 10.03 -4.94
N GLY A 75 -9.60 10.27 -5.71
CA GLY A 75 -9.97 9.52 -6.92
C GLY A 75 -9.08 9.73 -8.15
N GLU A 76 -7.81 10.06 -7.95
CA GLU A 76 -6.86 10.19 -9.05
C GLU A 76 -6.56 8.81 -9.64
N ARG A 77 -6.61 8.70 -10.98
CA ARG A 77 -6.31 7.46 -11.70
C ARG A 77 -4.81 7.30 -11.91
N LEU A 78 -4.04 7.46 -10.84
CA LEU A 78 -2.61 7.22 -10.87
C LEU A 78 -2.31 5.71 -10.79
N PRO A 79 -1.22 5.25 -11.41
CA PRO A 79 -0.82 3.86 -11.37
C PRO A 79 -0.70 3.32 -9.94
N ILE A 80 -1.13 2.08 -9.74
CA ILE A 80 -0.90 1.32 -8.50
C ILE A 80 -0.15 0.05 -8.91
N TYR A 81 1.08 -0.09 -8.44
CA TYR A 81 1.92 -1.24 -8.74
C TYR A 81 1.63 -2.37 -7.75
N ILE A 82 1.54 -3.60 -8.23
CA ILE A 82 1.32 -4.77 -7.39
C ILE A 82 2.63 -5.55 -7.34
N ASP A 83 3.13 -5.82 -6.14
CA ASP A 83 4.34 -6.61 -5.97
C ASP A 83 4.09 -8.06 -6.43
N GLU A 84 5.09 -8.67 -7.06
CA GLU A 84 4.95 -9.97 -7.71
C GLU A 84 4.55 -11.08 -6.73
N ASP A 85 5.09 -11.04 -5.50
CA ASP A 85 4.84 -12.04 -4.45
C ASP A 85 3.44 -11.99 -3.84
N VAL A 86 2.70 -10.89 -4.05
CA VAL A 86 1.34 -10.70 -3.53
C VAL A 86 0.28 -10.72 -4.61
N ARG A 87 0.67 -10.64 -5.88
CA ARG A 87 -0.23 -10.43 -7.02
C ARG A 87 -1.38 -11.43 -7.07
N GLU A 88 -1.08 -12.71 -7.02
CA GLU A 88 -2.08 -13.76 -7.09
C GLU A 88 -3.04 -13.70 -5.91
N GLU A 89 -2.52 -13.60 -4.68
CA GLU A 89 -3.33 -13.52 -3.47
C GLU A 89 -4.21 -12.25 -3.46
N TYR A 90 -3.67 -11.11 -3.91
CA TYR A 90 -4.43 -9.86 -4.04
C TYR A 90 -5.61 -10.03 -5.00
N TRP A 91 -5.38 -10.55 -6.20
CA TRP A 91 -6.45 -10.68 -7.20
C TRP A 91 -7.49 -11.73 -6.81
N THR A 92 -7.06 -12.87 -6.28
CA THR A 92 -7.93 -14.02 -6.03
C THR A 92 -8.65 -13.91 -4.68
N THR A 93 -7.93 -13.54 -3.62
CA THR A 93 -8.44 -13.61 -2.24
C THR A 93 -9.02 -12.27 -1.79
N ILE A 94 -8.35 -11.16 -2.13
CA ILE A 94 -8.80 -9.81 -1.72
C ILE A 94 -9.84 -9.28 -2.70
N ARG A 95 -9.54 -9.28 -4.00
CA ARG A 95 -10.41 -8.70 -5.04
C ARG A 95 -11.47 -9.68 -5.56
N ASN A 96 -11.29 -10.99 -5.38
CA ASN A 96 -12.16 -12.03 -5.95
C ASN A 96 -12.33 -11.92 -7.48
N LEU A 97 -11.21 -11.64 -8.17
CA LEU A 97 -11.14 -11.41 -9.62
C LEU A 97 -10.02 -12.27 -10.24
N GLN A 98 -10.23 -13.58 -10.33
CA GLN A 98 -9.25 -14.54 -10.88
C GLN A 98 -8.71 -14.13 -12.26
N LYS A 99 -9.57 -13.59 -13.13
CA LYS A 99 -9.22 -13.17 -14.50
C LYS A 99 -8.17 -12.05 -14.57
N ASN A 100 -7.92 -11.36 -13.45
CA ASN A 100 -7.00 -10.24 -13.38
C ASN A 100 -5.61 -10.65 -12.86
N ILE A 101 -5.36 -11.93 -12.61
CA ILE A 101 -4.11 -12.41 -12.00
C ILE A 101 -2.87 -11.85 -12.71
N ASP A 102 -2.89 -11.70 -14.03
CA ASP A 102 -1.77 -11.20 -14.85
C ASP A 102 -1.58 -9.68 -14.85
N ILE A 103 -2.46 -8.93 -14.18
CA ILE A 103 -2.36 -7.49 -14.07
C ILE A 103 -1.35 -7.12 -12.97
N MET A 104 -0.25 -6.48 -13.38
CA MET A 104 0.81 -5.97 -12.49
C MET A 104 0.58 -4.51 -12.05
N VAL A 105 -0.19 -3.74 -12.84
CA VAL A 105 -0.40 -2.31 -12.60
C VAL A 105 -1.87 -1.97 -12.81
N ILE A 106 -2.52 -1.43 -11.78
CA ILE A 106 -3.88 -0.88 -11.87
C ILE A 106 -3.76 0.57 -12.37
N ASN A 107 -4.64 0.98 -13.28
CA ASN A 107 -4.62 2.32 -13.91
C ASN A 107 -3.32 2.66 -14.67
N GLY A 108 -2.45 1.68 -14.93
CA GLY A 108 -1.30 1.86 -15.82
C GLY A 108 -1.79 2.19 -17.24
N LYS A 109 -1.09 3.10 -17.93
CA LYS A 109 -1.30 3.27 -19.38
C LYS A 109 -0.97 1.94 -20.06
N LYS A 110 -1.85 1.51 -20.98
CA LYS A 110 -1.59 0.37 -21.87
C LYS A 110 -0.41 0.66 -22.79
#